data_AF-A0A923VHU7-F1
#
_entry.id   AF-A0A923VHU7-F1
#
_cell.length_a   1.000
_cell.length_b   1.000
_cell.length_c   1.000
_cell.angle_alpha   90.00
_cell.angle_beta   90.00
_cell.angle_gamma   90.00
#
_symmetry.space_group_name_H-M   'P 1'
#
loop_
_entity.id
_entity.type
_entity.pdbx_description
1 polymer ?
#
loop_
_entity_poly.entity_id
_entity_poly.type
_entity_poly.pdbx_seq_one_letter_code
_entity_poly.pdbx_strand_id
1 'polypeptide(L)'
;MTKHKFTLYASDLMIGNNCVLVKADGSQFTYISYNSFNSMHTSNKFFNTQSERWMDNLISKSTLLSNVAEKQRNVFFKGIYKTISDLKLYIENNA
;
A
#
# COMPACT_ATOMS: atom_id res chain seq x y z
N MET A 1 -3.29 -15.98 -20.42
CA MET A 1 -3.50 -15.12 -19.24
C MET A 1 -2.14 -14.66 -18.73
N THR A 2 -1.77 -13.41 -18.96
CA THR A 2 -0.53 -12.81 -18.46
C THR A 2 -0.56 -12.77 -16.93
N LYS A 3 0.38 -13.48 -16.31
CA LYS A 3 0.51 -13.66 -14.87
C LYS A 3 1.05 -12.36 -14.25
N HIS A 4 0.20 -11.38 -14.02
CA HIS A 4 0.59 -10.18 -13.27
C HIS A 4 0.96 -10.58 -11.84
N LYS A 5 2.25 -10.49 -11.50
CA LYS A 5 2.75 -10.84 -10.18
C LYS A 5 2.48 -9.68 -9.23
N PHE A 6 1.42 -9.77 -8.45
CA PHE A 6 1.17 -8.85 -7.34
C PHE A 6 2.08 -9.22 -6.15
N THR A 7 2.80 -8.24 -5.64
CA THR A 7 3.66 -8.36 -4.45
C THR A 7 3.20 -7.38 -3.39
N LEU A 8 2.88 -7.91 -2.21
CA LEU A 8 2.48 -7.13 -1.04
C LEU A 8 3.64 -7.05 -0.06
N TYR A 9 3.96 -5.84 0.36
CA TYR A 9 4.97 -5.54 1.37
C TYR A 9 4.30 -4.87 2.56
N ALA A 10 4.69 -5.27 3.77
CA ALA A 10 4.30 -4.60 5.00
C ALA A 10 5.48 -3.81 5.54
N SER A 11 5.26 -2.51 5.78
CA SER A 11 6.24 -1.59 6.33
C SER A 11 5.82 -1.19 7.74
N ASP A 12 6.77 -1.17 8.68
CA ASP A 12 6.55 -0.64 10.04
C ASP A 12 6.66 0.91 10.09
N LEU A 13 7.14 1.54 9.02
CA LEU A 13 7.16 3.00 8.90
C LEU A 13 5.74 3.54 8.74
N MET A 14 5.35 4.50 9.59
CA MET A 14 4.09 5.23 9.43
C MET A 14 4.12 6.07 8.14
N ILE A 15 3.16 5.80 7.25
CA ILE A 15 2.98 6.55 5.99
C ILE A 15 1.75 7.45 6.15
N GLY A 16 1.95 8.77 6.09
CA GLY A 16 0.90 9.77 6.33
C GLY A 16 0.03 10.11 5.12
N ASN A 17 0.26 9.49 3.96
CA ASN A 17 -0.48 9.74 2.73
C ASN A 17 -0.70 8.46 1.92
N ASN A 18 -1.63 8.50 0.98
CA ASN A 18 -1.76 7.46 -0.03
C ASN A 18 -1.09 7.95 -1.32
N CYS A 19 -0.07 7.22 -1.77
CA CYS A 19 0.74 7.56 -2.94
C CYS A 19 0.78 6.37 -3.91
N VAL A 20 0.51 6.64 -5.19
CA VAL A 20 0.55 5.64 -6.26
C VAL A 20 1.52 6.13 -7.34
N LEU A 21 2.56 5.34 -7.60
CA LEU A 21 3.49 5.59 -8.70
C LEU A 21 3.14 4.67 -9.88
N VAL A 22 2.84 5.27 -11.02
CA VAL A 22 2.54 4.58 -12.26
C VAL A 22 3.70 4.77 -13.23
N LYS A 23 4.17 3.66 -13.82
CA LYS A 23 5.15 3.65 -14.92
C LYS A 23 4.49 3.01 -16.14
N ALA A 24 4.45 3.73 -17.24
CA ALA A 24 3.85 3.26 -18.50
C ALA A 24 4.66 3.83 -19.67
N ASP A 25 5.20 2.96 -20.54
CA ASP A 25 5.89 3.25 -21.81
C ASP A 25 6.49 4.66 -21.93
N GLY A 26 7.62 4.87 -21.24
CA GLY A 26 8.40 6.12 -21.28
C GLY A 26 7.84 7.27 -20.42
N SER A 27 6.67 7.08 -19.80
CA SER A 27 6.02 8.05 -18.92
C SER A 27 5.92 7.53 -17.48
N GLN A 28 5.95 8.47 -16.54
CA GLN A 28 5.83 8.20 -15.12
C GLN A 28 4.89 9.24 -14.52
N PHE A 29 4.03 8.80 -13.61
CA PHE A 29 3.07 9.65 -12.93
C PHE A 29 3.01 9.27 -11.46
N THR A 30 3.11 10.26 -10.57
CA THR A 30 2.81 10.07 -9.15
C THR A 30 1.46 10.67 -8.84
N TYR A 31 0.59 9.89 -8.21
CA TYR A 31 -0.71 10.28 -7.68
C TYR A 31 -0.63 10.36 -6.16
N ILE A 32 -1.20 11.40 -5.57
CA ILE A 32 -1.29 11.58 -4.12
C ILE A 32 -2.72 11.96 -3.74
N SER A 33 -3.18 11.43 -2.60
CA SER A 33 -4.40 11.93 -1.95
C SER A 33 -4.18 13.35 -1.46
N TYR A 34 -5.02 14.30 -1.86
CA TYR A 34 -4.97 15.69 -1.39
C TYR A 34 -5.97 15.95 -0.27
N ASN A 35 -7.21 15.50 -0.44
CA ASN A 35 -8.23 15.50 0.60
C ASN A 35 -9.12 14.24 0.47
N SER A 36 -10.19 14.15 1.26
CA SER A 36 -11.05 12.96 1.32
C SER A 36 -11.61 12.51 -0.03
N PHE A 37 -11.81 13.43 -0.99
CA PHE A 37 -12.41 13.14 -2.29
C PHE A 37 -11.48 13.41 -3.47
N ASN A 38 -10.50 14.29 -3.30
CA ASN A 38 -9.67 14.79 -4.38
C ASN A 38 -8.27 14.18 -4.31
N SER A 39 -7.79 13.76 -5.48
CA SER A 39 -6.40 13.35 -5.72
C SER A 39 -5.73 14.32 -6.67
N MET A 40 -4.43 14.52 -6.49
CA MET A 40 -3.58 15.22 -7.47
C MET A 40 -2.62 14.24 -8.11
N HIS A 41 -2.21 14.54 -9.35
CA HIS A 41 -1.16 13.80 -10.02
C HIS A 41 -0.19 14.73 -10.72
N THR A 42 1.02 14.24 -10.98
CA THR A 42 2.04 14.98 -11.71
C THR A 42 2.84 14.08 -12.64
N SER A 43 3.18 14.60 -13.81
CA SER A 43 4.13 14.02 -14.76
C SER A 43 5.54 14.62 -14.62
N ASN A 44 5.76 15.47 -13.61
CA ASN A 44 7.06 16.11 -13.40
C ASN A 44 8.14 15.04 -13.18
N LYS A 45 9.09 14.96 -14.13
CA LYS A 45 10.13 13.93 -14.14
C LYS A 45 10.96 13.90 -12.86
N PHE A 46 11.35 15.06 -12.33
CA PHE A 46 12.17 15.13 -11.12
C PHE A 46 11.40 14.59 -9.91
N PHE A 47 10.17 15.07 -9.70
CA PHE A 47 9.31 14.60 -8.60
C PHE A 47 9.07 13.09 -8.68
N ASN A 48 8.80 12.58 -9.89
CA ASN A 48 8.51 11.18 -10.11
C ASN A 48 9.73 10.30 -9.85
N THR A 49 10.93 10.68 -10.30
CA THR A 49 12.18 9.96 -9.96
C THR A 49 12.47 9.96 -8.47
N GLN A 50 12.21 11.06 -7.75
CA GLN A 50 12.36 11.08 -6.28
C GLN A 50 11.33 10.16 -5.60
N SER A 51 10.08 10.18 -6.06
CA SER A 51 9.00 9.33 -5.55
C SER A 51 9.33 7.84 -5.70
N GLU A 52 9.90 7.47 -6.86
CA GLU A 52 10.38 6.12 -7.14
C GLU A 52 11.49 5.68 -6.19
N ARG A 53 12.55 6.50 -6.06
CA ARG A 53 13.65 6.20 -5.14
C ARG A 53 13.16 6.05 -3.69
N TRP A 54 12.20 6.88 -3.29
CA TRP A 54 11.60 6.77 -1.97
C TRP A 54 10.81 5.46 -1.81
N MET A 55 9.99 5.08 -2.79
CA MET A 55 9.27 3.79 -2.78
C MET A 55 10.22 2.58 -2.79
N ASP A 56 11.28 2.60 -3.58
CA ASP A 56 12.26 1.51 -3.63
C ASP A 56 12.95 1.33 -2.27
N ASN A 57 13.33 2.44 -1.63
CA ASN A 57 13.89 2.43 -0.27
C ASN A 57 12.89 1.89 0.75
N LEU A 58 11.63 2.29 0.66
CA LEU A 58 10.55 1.79 1.53
C LEU A 58 10.37 0.28 1.37
N ILE A 59 10.27 -0.22 0.14
CA ILE A 59 10.13 -1.64 -0.18
C ILE A 59 11.33 -2.43 0.35
N SER A 60 12.56 -1.92 0.18
CA SER A 60 13.78 -2.60 0.64
C SER A 60 13.84 -2.85 2.14
N LYS A 61 13.14 -2.02 2.93
CA LYS A 61 13.06 -2.10 4.39
C LYS A 61 11.77 -2.76 4.89
N SER A 62 10.91 -3.20 3.96
CA SER A 62 9.61 -3.80 4.28
C SER A 62 9.67 -5.33 4.27
N THR A 63 8.75 -5.96 4.99
CA THR A 63 8.57 -7.40 4.96
C THR A 63 7.72 -7.82 3.77
N LEU A 64 8.27 -8.64 2.87
CA LEU A 64 7.52 -9.23 1.75
C LEU A 64 6.52 -10.28 2.28
N LEU A 65 5.23 -9.95 2.26
CA LEU A 65 4.15 -10.84 2.70
C LEU A 65 3.77 -11.87 1.63
N SER A 66 3.88 -11.49 0.36
CA SER A 66 3.65 -12.42 -0.75
C SER A 66 4.74 -13.50 -0.78
N ASN A 67 4.35 -14.77 -0.90
CA ASN A 67 5.22 -15.93 -1.20
C ASN A 67 6.24 -16.38 -0.13
N VAL A 68 6.84 -15.52 0.70
CA VAL A 68 7.99 -15.89 1.55
C VAL A 68 7.65 -15.93 3.05
N ALA A 69 6.94 -14.93 3.57
CA ALA A 69 6.78 -14.75 5.01
C ALA A 69 5.43 -15.28 5.54
N GLU A 70 5.20 -16.60 5.50
CA GLU A 70 3.90 -17.18 5.88
C GLU A 70 3.46 -16.85 7.31
N LYS A 71 4.39 -16.94 8.28
CA LYS A 71 4.09 -16.62 9.68
C LYS A 71 3.68 -15.14 9.83
N GLN A 72 4.48 -14.22 9.30
CA GLN A 72 4.24 -12.78 9.38
C GLN A 72 2.96 -12.38 8.63
N ARG A 73 2.72 -12.98 7.46
CA ARG A 73 1.48 -12.82 6.69
C ARG A 73 0.26 -13.24 7.51
N ASN A 74 0.34 -14.40 8.16
CA ASN A 74 -0.77 -14.90 8.99
C ASN A 74 -1.02 -13.97 10.18
N VAL A 75 0.03 -13.44 10.84
CA VAL A 75 -0.12 -12.46 11.92
C VAL A 75 -0.76 -11.17 11.41
N PHE A 76 -0.28 -10.63 10.29
CA PHE A 76 -0.80 -9.41 9.67
C PHE A 76 -2.30 -9.52 9.38
N PHE A 77 -2.73 -10.56 8.65
CA PHE A 77 -4.14 -10.72 8.30
C PHE A 77 -5.01 -11.10 9.50
N LYS A 78 -4.51 -11.89 10.46
CA LYS A 78 -5.26 -12.18 11.70
C LYS A 78 -5.60 -10.91 12.47
N GLY A 79 -4.69 -9.93 12.52
CA GLY A 79 -4.96 -8.62 13.13
C GLY A 79 -6.14 -7.91 12.46
N ILE A 80 -6.13 -7.84 11.13
CA ILE A 80 -7.21 -7.22 10.34
C ILE A 80 -8.55 -7.94 10.55
N TYR A 81 -8.56 -9.27 10.48
CA TYR A 81 -9.78 -10.06 10.68
C TYR A 81 -10.34 -9.94 12.10
N LYS A 82 -9.46 -9.80 13.10
CA LYS A 82 -9.87 -9.54 14.47
C LYS A 82 -10.59 -8.19 14.57
N THR A 83 -10.02 -7.11 14.02
CA THR A 83 -10.66 -5.79 14.03
C THR A 83 -12.04 -5.81 13.37
N ILE A 84 -12.18 -6.50 12.24
CA ILE A 84 -13.48 -6.64 11.55
C ILE A 84 -14.47 -7.44 12.41
N SER A 85 -14.04 -8.54 13.01
CA SER A 85 -14.91 -9.37 13.86
C SER A 85 -15.37 -8.61 15.10
N ASP A 86 -14.46 -7.90 15.76
CA ASP A 86 -14.75 -7.09 16.94
C ASP A 86 -15.76 -5.96 16.59
N LEU A 87 -15.61 -5.32 15.42
CA LEU A 87 -16.57 -4.33 14.92
C LEU A 87 -17.95 -4.94 14.61
N LYS A 88 -18.00 -6.12 14.00
CA LYS A 88 -19.27 -6.81 13.71
C LYS A 88 -20.02 -7.15 15.00
N LEU A 89 -19.33 -7.71 15.99
CA LEU A 89 -19.91 -8.00 17.30
C LEU A 89 -20.41 -6.73 17.99
N TYR A 90 -19.68 -5.62 17.87
CA TYR A 90 -20.15 -4.35 18.39
C TYR A 90 -21.47 -3.91 17.73
N ILE A 91 -21.56 -4.01 16.41
CA ILE A 91 -22.80 -3.66 15.68
C ILE A 91 -23.95 -4.58 16.09
N GLU A 92 -23.74 -5.90 16.13
CA GLU A 92 -24.78 -6.87 16.49
C GLU A 92 -25.31 -6.72 17.92
N ASN A 93 -24.46 -6.30 18.87
CA ASN A 93 -24.86 -6.09 20.26
C ASN A 93 -25.47 -4.70 20.53
N ASN A 94 -25.33 -3.75 19.59
CA ASN A 94 -25.80 -2.36 19.73
C ASN A 94 -26.82 -1.96 18.65
N ALA A 95 -27.26 -2.89 17.81
CA ALA A 95 -28.34 -2.75 16.84
C ALA A 95 -29.63 -3.39 17.38
#